data_AF-A0A4R2LB93-F1
#
_entry.id   AF-A0A4R2LB93-F1
#
_cell.length_a   1.000
_cell.length_b   1.000
_cell.length_c   1.000
_cell.angle_alpha   90.00
_cell.angle_beta   90.00
_cell.angle_gamma   90.00
#
_symmetry.space_group_name_H-M   'P 1'
#
loop_
_entity.id
_entity.type
_entity.pdbx_description
1 polymer ?
#
loop_
_entity_poly.entity_id
_entity_poly.type
_entity_poly.pdbx_seq_one_letter_code
_entity_poly.pdbx_strand_id
1 'polypeptide(L)'
;MKTLVKYEFLKILRKKSTFIVMTVSLLLTVFLFGLPILQYQTYNADGVIKGLDGIAYTKEQYSQISVPLTDEYISETIREVQELFENPDNVGFDGTDQFLIGDAYWNDIAPREELLKTIASTYAAPGVTAWYSSLPDVDIANGANFYQAREEKIAALLNDSSRGLSDEQKEYWQNMNSQVETPFQYGYYEGWLTINTCFELLMFAIVAVCIVLAPVFSGEYQAGTDAVILSGKYGKTKLTTAKIIASYLFGLLAFTIHILVAFGLPLAAFGVDGWNLPMQIAGTSIPYPFTFLQGILVNLGVIYFVLFAMIGLTLVLSSKMRSPYLVLIVLVPVLFIPMFLSANGTTGVYNLTLFLLPYYAVQPQFGSYISYQLGSLVLDAFSTRTILYAVLTVCMLPLAKLGFKKHQVL
;
A
#
# COMPACT_ATOMS: atom_id res chain seq x y z
N MET A 1 14.62 -34.19 9.65
CA MET A 1 13.69 -33.08 9.34
C MET A 1 14.17 -32.29 8.13
N LYS A 2 15.41 -31.76 8.15
CA LYS A 2 16.02 -31.02 7.02
C LYS A 2 15.86 -31.71 5.64
N THR A 3 16.17 -32.99 5.55
CA THR A 3 16.03 -33.76 4.30
C THR A 3 14.59 -33.87 3.80
N LEU A 4 13.62 -34.06 4.70
CA LEU A 4 12.19 -34.10 4.35
C LEU A 4 11.70 -32.74 3.84
N VAL A 5 12.07 -31.66 4.51
CA VAL A 5 11.74 -30.29 4.08
C VAL A 5 12.32 -30.01 2.69
N LYS A 6 13.58 -30.40 2.45
CA LYS A 6 14.22 -30.27 1.13
C LYS A 6 13.43 -31.00 0.04
N TYR A 7 13.00 -32.24 0.28
CA TYR A 7 12.26 -33.01 -0.72
C TYR A 7 10.85 -32.45 -0.96
N GLU A 8 10.12 -32.04 0.07
CA GLU A 8 8.81 -31.39 -0.11
C GLU A 8 8.93 -30.04 -0.83
N PHE A 9 9.97 -29.26 -0.52
CA PHE A 9 10.25 -28.01 -1.23
C PHE A 9 10.54 -28.26 -2.72
N LEU A 10 11.42 -29.22 -3.02
CA LEU A 10 11.71 -29.62 -4.41
C LEU A 10 10.47 -30.18 -5.11
N LYS A 11 9.59 -30.89 -4.39
CA LYS A 11 8.32 -31.39 -4.93
C LYS A 11 7.39 -30.24 -5.35
N ILE A 12 7.32 -29.16 -4.57
CA ILE A 12 6.58 -27.95 -4.95
C ILE A 12 7.23 -27.30 -6.17
N LEU A 13 8.55 -27.07 -6.13
CA LEU A 13 9.28 -26.34 -7.16
C LEU A 13 9.29 -27.04 -8.54
N ARG A 14 9.41 -28.37 -8.57
CA ARG A 14 9.55 -29.15 -9.81
C ARG A 14 8.23 -29.47 -10.51
N LYS A 15 7.08 -29.12 -9.93
CA LYS A 15 5.79 -29.30 -10.61
C LYS A 15 5.70 -28.34 -11.81
N LYS A 16 5.30 -28.87 -12.98
CA LYS A 16 5.06 -28.06 -14.19
C LYS A 16 4.07 -26.92 -13.92
N SER A 17 3.01 -27.20 -13.16
CA SER A 17 2.02 -26.19 -12.77
C SER A 17 2.63 -25.05 -11.96
N THR A 18 3.58 -25.32 -11.07
CA THR A 18 4.28 -24.30 -10.28
C THR A 18 5.05 -23.36 -11.20
N PHE A 19 5.81 -23.92 -12.14
CA PHE A 19 6.55 -23.11 -13.11
C PHE A 19 5.63 -22.22 -13.95
N ILE A 20 4.52 -22.77 -14.46
CA ILE A 20 3.55 -22.02 -15.26
C ILE A 20 2.92 -20.88 -14.44
N VAL A 21 2.37 -21.20 -13.25
CA VAL A 21 1.69 -20.21 -12.40
C VAL A 21 2.66 -19.09 -12.00
N MET A 22 3.87 -19.43 -11.56
CA MET A 22 4.88 -18.43 -11.16
C MET A 22 5.37 -17.58 -12.33
N THR A 23 5.51 -18.17 -13.53
CA THR A 23 5.91 -17.41 -14.72
C THR A 23 4.80 -16.44 -15.12
N VAL A 24 3.56 -16.91 -15.20
CA VAL A 24 2.41 -16.07 -15.55
C VAL A 24 2.20 -14.97 -14.51
N SER A 25 2.30 -15.28 -13.21
CA SER A 25 2.14 -14.27 -12.16
C SER A 25 3.26 -13.23 -12.17
N LEU A 26 4.51 -13.64 -12.43
CA LEU A 26 5.62 -12.69 -12.57
C LEU A 26 5.46 -11.81 -13.80
N LEU A 27 5.05 -12.36 -14.95
CA LEU A 27 4.75 -11.56 -16.14
C LEU A 27 3.62 -10.57 -15.87
N LEU A 28 2.58 -10.98 -15.13
CA LEU A 28 1.52 -10.09 -14.71
C LEU A 28 2.04 -8.99 -13.77
N THR A 29 2.93 -9.30 -12.83
CA THR A 29 3.57 -8.28 -11.98
C THR A 29 4.42 -7.31 -12.78
N VAL A 30 5.21 -7.80 -13.74
CA VAL A 30 5.99 -6.94 -14.66
C VAL A 30 5.06 -6.00 -15.42
N PHE A 31 3.97 -6.54 -15.97
CA PHE A 31 2.99 -5.75 -16.70
C PHE A 31 2.36 -4.68 -15.80
N LEU A 32 1.78 -5.09 -14.66
CA LEU A 32 1.03 -4.21 -13.76
C LEU A 32 1.90 -3.11 -13.14
N PHE A 33 3.11 -3.42 -12.67
CA PHE A 33 4.03 -2.41 -12.13
C PHE A 33 4.79 -1.64 -13.22
N GLY A 34 4.79 -2.14 -14.46
CA GLY A 34 5.30 -1.42 -15.63
C GLY A 34 4.32 -0.41 -16.22
N LEU A 35 3.00 -0.59 -15.99
CA LEU A 35 1.96 0.30 -16.53
C LEU A 35 2.14 1.77 -16.12
N PRO A 36 2.39 2.13 -14.84
CA PRO A 36 2.61 3.52 -14.46
C PRO A 36 3.74 4.20 -15.23
N ILE A 37 4.80 3.45 -15.57
CA ILE A 37 5.94 3.94 -16.34
C ILE A 37 5.53 4.14 -17.81
N LEU A 38 4.84 3.16 -18.40
CA LEU A 38 4.39 3.21 -19.80
C LEU A 38 3.33 4.29 -20.04
N GLN A 39 2.50 4.56 -19.03
CA GLN A 39 1.42 5.55 -19.08
C GLN A 39 1.85 6.91 -18.52
N TYR A 40 3.09 7.06 -18.05
CA TYR A 40 3.57 8.31 -17.51
C TYR A 40 3.50 9.40 -18.60
N GLN A 41 2.91 10.53 -18.24
CA GLN A 41 2.84 11.70 -19.10
C GLN A 41 2.93 12.96 -18.25
N THR A 42 3.65 13.94 -18.77
CA THR A 42 3.76 15.28 -18.22
C THR A 42 3.69 16.29 -19.38
N TYR A 43 3.54 17.56 -19.06
CA TYR A 43 3.30 18.61 -20.04
C TYR A 43 4.34 19.72 -19.89
N ASN A 44 4.72 20.30 -21.02
CA ASN A 44 5.41 21.57 -21.11
C ASN A 44 4.70 22.46 -22.13
N ALA A 45 5.23 23.67 -22.34
CA ALA A 45 4.65 24.62 -23.30
C ALA A 45 4.56 24.07 -24.74
N ASP A 46 5.44 23.14 -25.12
CA ASP A 46 5.48 22.53 -26.45
C ASP A 46 4.53 21.31 -26.61
N GLY A 47 4.00 20.79 -25.51
CA GLY A 47 3.02 19.69 -25.50
C GLY A 47 3.35 18.55 -24.53
N VAL A 48 2.96 17.33 -24.92
CA VAL A 48 3.03 16.14 -24.05
C VAL A 48 4.39 15.46 -24.14
N ILE A 49 5.02 15.23 -22.98
CA ILE A 49 6.21 14.39 -22.84
C ILE A 49 5.80 13.08 -22.16
N LYS A 50 6.17 11.93 -22.73
CA LYS A 50 5.67 10.61 -22.30
C LYS A 50 6.79 9.70 -21.80
N GLY A 51 6.39 8.69 -21.02
CA GLY A 51 7.25 7.61 -20.58
C GLY A 51 8.49 8.11 -19.83
N LEU A 52 9.64 7.51 -20.13
CA LEU A 52 10.91 7.81 -19.45
C LEU A 52 11.38 9.25 -19.65
N ASP A 53 11.14 9.84 -20.83
CA ASP A 53 11.50 11.24 -21.10
C ASP A 53 10.69 12.19 -20.22
N GLY A 54 9.40 11.88 -20.00
CA GLY A 54 8.55 12.63 -19.08
C GLY A 54 9.02 12.51 -17.64
N ILE A 55 9.42 11.31 -17.22
CA ILE A 55 9.97 11.08 -15.86
C ILE A 55 11.26 11.88 -15.67
N ALA A 56 12.17 11.87 -16.64
CA ALA A 56 13.41 12.63 -16.59
C ALA A 56 13.15 14.14 -16.51
N TYR A 57 12.20 14.64 -17.33
CA TYR A 57 11.78 16.04 -17.32
C TYR A 57 11.23 16.45 -15.95
N THR A 58 10.29 15.68 -15.39
CA THR A 58 9.74 15.96 -14.05
C THR A 58 10.84 15.96 -13.00
N LYS A 59 11.75 14.98 -13.04
CA LYS A 59 12.86 14.90 -12.09
C LYS A 59 13.79 16.11 -12.15
N GLU A 60 14.02 16.66 -13.34
CA GLU A 60 14.78 17.91 -13.53
C GLU A 60 14.08 19.09 -12.85
N GLN A 61 12.75 19.22 -12.99
CA GLN A 61 11.99 20.28 -12.31
C GLN A 61 12.13 20.20 -10.79
N TYR A 62 12.08 19.00 -10.22
CA TYR A 62 12.27 18.79 -8.78
C TYR A 62 13.64 19.23 -8.25
N SER A 63 14.68 19.30 -9.08
CA SER A 63 16.00 19.79 -8.65
C SER A 63 15.97 21.26 -8.23
N GLN A 64 15.05 22.05 -8.78
CA GLN A 64 14.89 23.47 -8.48
C GLN A 64 13.99 23.72 -7.27
N ILE A 65 13.18 22.73 -6.87
CA ILE A 65 12.17 22.86 -5.80
C ILE A 65 12.40 21.89 -4.64
N SER A 66 13.61 21.34 -4.50
CA SER A 66 13.97 20.55 -3.32
C SER A 66 14.39 21.45 -2.17
N VAL A 67 13.41 21.85 -1.36
CA VAL A 67 13.54 22.90 -0.35
C VAL A 67 12.87 22.51 0.97
N PRO A 68 13.33 23.05 2.11
CA PRO A 68 12.57 22.98 3.36
C PRO A 68 11.34 23.89 3.27
N LEU A 69 10.16 23.34 3.58
CA LEU A 69 8.89 24.06 3.59
C LEU A 69 8.73 24.90 4.85
N THR A 70 9.62 25.88 5.06
CA THR A 70 9.49 26.82 6.18
C THR A 70 8.34 27.78 5.97
N ASP A 71 7.86 28.41 7.03
CA ASP A 71 6.75 29.38 6.90
C ASP A 71 7.13 30.57 6.03
N GLU A 72 8.40 30.99 6.06
CA GLU A 72 8.94 32.05 5.23
C GLU A 72 8.92 31.67 3.74
N TYR A 73 9.42 30.47 3.39
CA TYR A 73 9.41 29.99 2.01
C TYR A 73 7.99 29.89 1.46
N ILE A 74 7.06 29.38 2.26
CA ILE A 74 5.66 29.24 1.87
C ILE A 74 5.01 30.61 1.71
N SER A 75 5.28 31.56 2.61
CA SER A 75 4.78 32.93 2.51
C SER A 75 5.26 33.62 1.23
N GLU A 76 6.54 33.46 0.88
CA GLU A 76 7.09 33.98 -0.38
C GLU A 76 6.48 33.30 -1.60
N THR A 77 6.36 31.97 -1.59
CA THR A 77 5.74 31.19 -2.65
C THR A 77 4.28 31.60 -2.90
N ILE A 78 3.49 31.80 -1.84
CA ILE A 78 2.10 32.25 -1.96
C ILE A 78 2.03 33.68 -2.50
N ARG A 79 2.93 34.57 -2.04
CA ARG A 79 3.00 35.95 -2.52
C ARG A 79 3.31 36.01 -4.02
N GLU A 80 4.29 35.23 -4.48
CA GLU A 80 4.62 35.15 -5.91
C GLU A 80 3.40 34.74 -6.74
N VAL A 81 2.63 33.74 -6.28
CA VAL A 81 1.40 33.34 -6.96
C VAL A 81 0.36 34.46 -6.92
N GLN A 82 0.16 35.12 -5.78
CA GLN A 82 -0.74 36.27 -5.66
C GLN A 82 -0.39 37.39 -6.65
N GLU A 83 0.89 37.76 -6.75
CA GLU A 83 1.39 38.79 -7.69
C GLU A 83 1.11 38.44 -9.16
N LEU A 84 1.17 37.15 -9.53
CA LEU A 84 0.83 36.71 -10.89
C LEU A 84 -0.65 36.97 -11.24
N PHE A 85 -1.56 36.85 -10.27
CA PHE A 85 -2.99 37.12 -10.43
C PHE A 85 -3.33 38.62 -10.42
N GLU A 86 -2.44 39.50 -9.95
CA GLU A 86 -2.66 40.95 -9.99
C GLU A 86 -2.63 41.52 -11.42
N ASN A 87 -1.92 40.85 -12.34
CA ASN A 87 -1.88 41.24 -13.74
C ASN A 87 -3.06 40.61 -14.53
N PRO A 88 -4.04 41.38 -15.01
CA PRO A 88 -5.20 40.85 -15.73
C PRO A 88 -4.84 40.10 -17.02
N ASP A 89 -3.70 40.42 -17.65
CA ASP A 89 -3.24 39.74 -18.87
C ASP A 89 -2.79 38.29 -18.62
N ASN A 90 -2.47 37.96 -17.37
CA ASN A 90 -2.08 36.61 -16.95
C ASN A 90 -3.28 35.71 -16.63
N VAL A 91 -4.50 36.26 -16.51
CA VAL A 91 -5.65 35.57 -15.90
C VAL A 91 -6.66 35.13 -16.95
N GLY A 92 -6.91 33.82 -16.99
CA GLY A 92 -8.02 33.18 -17.68
C GLY A 92 -9.19 32.89 -16.75
N PHE A 93 -10.37 32.65 -17.34
CA PHE A 93 -11.60 32.35 -16.60
C PHE A 93 -12.30 31.11 -17.16
N ASP A 94 -12.71 30.21 -16.29
CA ASP A 94 -13.64 29.11 -16.59
C ASP A 94 -14.85 29.25 -15.67
N GLY A 95 -15.94 29.83 -16.21
CA GLY A 95 -17.06 30.26 -15.38
C GLY A 95 -16.65 31.32 -14.36
N THR A 96 -16.73 30.98 -13.08
CA THR A 96 -16.32 31.85 -11.95
C THR A 96 -14.88 31.63 -11.51
N ASP A 97 -14.25 30.55 -11.98
CA ASP A 97 -12.93 30.13 -11.50
C ASP A 97 -11.84 30.82 -12.31
N GLN A 98 -10.84 31.35 -11.61
CA GLN A 98 -9.68 32.01 -12.21
C GLN A 98 -8.50 31.06 -12.29
N PHE A 99 -7.70 31.18 -13.35
CA PHE A 99 -6.47 30.42 -13.53
C PHE A 99 -5.44 31.23 -14.31
N LEU A 100 -4.16 30.89 -14.17
CA LEU A 100 -3.10 31.57 -14.90
C LEU A 100 -2.98 30.97 -16.31
N ILE A 101 -2.71 31.83 -17.30
CA ILE A 101 -2.56 31.45 -18.72
C ILE A 101 -1.22 31.90 -19.31
N GLY A 102 -0.87 31.31 -20.45
CA GLY A 102 0.32 31.71 -21.21
C GLY A 102 1.61 31.50 -20.41
N ASP A 103 2.54 32.45 -20.56
CA ASP A 103 3.87 32.39 -19.96
C ASP A 103 3.82 32.36 -18.43
N ALA A 104 2.86 33.06 -17.80
CA ALA A 104 2.70 33.06 -16.35
C ALA A 104 2.40 31.66 -15.79
N TYR A 105 1.61 30.86 -16.51
CA TYR A 105 1.39 29.47 -16.10
C TYR A 105 2.59 28.58 -16.41
N TRP A 106 3.08 28.62 -17.66
CA TRP A 106 4.10 27.67 -18.12
C TRP A 106 5.47 27.88 -17.48
N ASN A 107 5.82 29.11 -17.12
CA ASN A 107 7.12 29.41 -16.51
C ASN A 107 7.06 29.38 -14.98
N ASP A 108 5.99 29.90 -14.36
CA ASP A 108 5.98 30.14 -12.91
C ASP A 108 5.12 29.14 -12.12
N ILE A 109 4.21 28.41 -12.75
CA ILE A 109 3.31 27.46 -12.10
C ILE A 109 3.63 26.02 -12.47
N ALA A 110 3.59 25.67 -13.76
CA ALA A 110 3.71 24.29 -14.24
C ALA A 110 4.95 23.54 -13.71
N PRO A 111 6.15 24.15 -13.61
CA PRO A 111 7.33 23.50 -13.03
C PRO A 111 7.20 23.07 -11.57
N ARG A 112 6.33 23.75 -10.80
CA ARG A 112 6.16 23.57 -9.35
C ARG A 112 4.72 23.29 -8.95
N GLU A 113 3.87 22.87 -9.88
CA GLU A 113 2.43 22.76 -9.66
C GLU A 113 2.07 21.76 -8.56
N GLU A 114 2.74 20.59 -8.51
CA GLU A 114 2.50 19.61 -7.44
C GLU A 114 2.96 20.13 -6.06
N LEU A 115 4.01 20.96 -5.99
CA LEU A 115 4.38 21.65 -4.74
C LEU A 115 3.29 22.66 -4.33
N LEU A 116 2.84 23.49 -5.26
CA LEU A 116 1.81 24.50 -5.00
C LEU A 116 0.48 23.85 -4.58
N LYS A 117 0.13 22.71 -5.18
CA LYS A 117 -1.00 21.89 -4.79
C LYS A 117 -0.84 21.33 -3.38
N THR A 118 0.33 20.82 -3.00
CA THR A 118 0.61 20.40 -1.61
C THR A 118 0.42 21.57 -0.64
N ILE A 119 0.92 22.77 -0.99
CA ILE A 119 0.73 23.98 -0.17
C ILE A 119 -0.75 24.34 -0.06
N ALA A 120 -1.44 24.54 -1.19
CA ALA A 120 -2.84 24.93 -1.26
C ALA A 120 -3.76 23.95 -0.53
N SER A 121 -3.50 22.64 -0.69
CA SER A 121 -4.27 21.59 -0.03
C SER A 121 -4.24 21.67 1.49
N THR A 122 -3.24 22.33 2.10
CA THR A 122 -3.15 22.46 3.56
C THR A 122 -4.14 23.47 4.11
N TYR A 123 -4.42 24.55 3.37
CA TYR A 123 -5.38 25.59 3.75
C TYR A 123 -6.83 25.21 3.44
N ALA A 124 -7.04 24.27 2.51
CA ALA A 124 -8.37 23.81 2.14
C ALA A 124 -9.03 22.97 3.24
N ALA A 125 -10.36 23.05 3.33
CA ALA A 125 -11.13 22.24 4.25
C ALA A 125 -10.90 20.72 4.01
N PRO A 126 -11.10 19.87 5.04
CA PRO A 126 -11.05 18.42 4.89
C PRO A 126 -11.90 17.90 3.71
N GLY A 127 -11.32 17.06 2.85
CA GLY A 127 -12.01 16.48 1.70
C GLY A 127 -12.16 17.41 0.47
N VAL A 128 -11.79 18.69 0.59
CA VAL A 128 -11.78 19.62 -0.53
C VAL A 128 -10.44 19.52 -1.27
N THR A 129 -10.51 19.39 -2.60
CA THR A 129 -9.34 19.48 -3.47
C THR A 129 -9.04 20.94 -3.73
N ALA A 130 -7.78 21.34 -3.56
CA ALA A 130 -7.33 22.70 -3.84
C ALA A 130 -6.13 22.66 -4.77
N TRP A 131 -6.07 23.68 -5.62
CA TRP A 131 -5.05 23.88 -6.65
C TRP A 131 -4.33 25.20 -6.38
N TYR A 132 -3.29 25.51 -7.17
CA TYR A 132 -2.57 26.77 -7.02
C TYR A 132 -3.50 28.01 -7.12
N SER A 133 -4.60 27.89 -7.87
CA SER A 133 -5.58 28.96 -8.07
C SER A 133 -6.37 29.35 -6.82
N SER A 134 -6.29 28.57 -5.72
CA SER A 134 -6.87 28.97 -4.43
C SER A 134 -5.89 29.70 -3.51
N LEU A 135 -4.60 29.77 -3.87
CA LEU A 135 -3.59 30.48 -3.09
C LEU A 135 -3.82 32.00 -3.02
N PRO A 136 -4.43 32.67 -4.02
CA PRO A 136 -4.79 34.07 -3.91
C PRO A 136 -5.70 34.41 -2.71
N ASP A 137 -6.53 33.47 -2.26
CA ASP A 137 -7.45 33.66 -1.14
C ASP A 137 -6.78 33.46 0.24
N VAL A 138 -5.52 33.05 0.28
CA VAL A 138 -4.79 32.80 1.53
C VAL A 138 -4.24 34.12 2.09
N ASP A 139 -4.70 34.51 3.28
CA ASP A 139 -4.16 35.67 3.99
C ASP A 139 -2.75 35.38 4.53
N ILE A 140 -1.77 36.12 4.02
CA ILE A 140 -0.35 36.03 4.42
C ILE A 140 0.16 37.29 5.14
N ALA A 141 -0.74 38.18 5.60
CA ALA A 141 -0.34 39.44 6.23
C ALA A 141 0.53 39.27 7.49
N ASN A 142 0.36 38.15 8.20
CA ASN A 142 1.15 37.77 9.38
C ASN A 142 1.96 36.48 9.14
N GLY A 143 2.40 36.24 7.91
CA GLY A 143 2.99 34.98 7.49
C GLY A 143 1.93 33.94 7.09
N ALA A 144 2.37 32.89 6.42
CA ALA A 144 1.50 31.86 5.86
C ALA A 144 0.91 30.94 6.94
N ASN A 145 1.51 30.85 8.13
CA ASN A 145 1.07 30.02 9.25
C ASN A 145 0.77 28.55 8.83
N PHE A 146 1.60 28.00 7.94
CA PHE A 146 1.35 26.73 7.26
C PHE A 146 1.17 25.55 8.20
N TYR A 147 2.04 25.44 9.20
CA TYR A 147 1.98 24.35 10.18
C TYR A 147 0.80 24.52 11.14
N GLN A 148 0.37 25.75 11.42
CA GLN A 148 -0.86 25.98 12.18
C GLN A 148 -2.08 25.55 11.37
N ALA A 149 -2.18 25.96 10.10
CA ALA A 149 -3.27 25.56 9.20
C ALA A 149 -3.34 24.03 9.07
N ARG A 150 -2.18 23.36 9.01
CA ARG A 150 -2.09 21.89 9.05
C ARG A 150 -2.69 21.31 10.34
N GLU A 151 -2.30 21.82 11.51
CA GLU A 151 -2.82 21.32 12.79
C GLU A 151 -4.33 21.55 12.92
N GLU A 152 -4.82 22.71 12.47
CA GLU A 152 -6.25 23.02 12.42
C GLU A 152 -7.01 22.05 11.49
N LYS A 153 -6.44 21.74 10.32
CA LYS A 153 -7.01 20.77 9.38
C LYS A 153 -7.06 19.36 9.98
N ILE A 154 -6.01 18.93 10.67
CA ILE A 154 -5.97 17.62 11.35
C ILE A 154 -6.97 17.60 12.51
N ALA A 155 -7.07 18.66 13.30
CA ALA A 155 -8.07 18.78 14.35
C ALA A 155 -9.51 18.72 13.79
N ALA A 156 -9.78 19.39 12.67
CA ALA A 156 -11.06 19.32 11.98
C ALA A 156 -11.36 17.90 11.47
N LEU A 157 -10.36 17.21 10.90
CA LEU A 157 -10.47 15.80 10.50
C LEU A 157 -10.82 14.90 11.69
N LEU A 158 -10.16 15.06 12.83
CA LEU A 158 -10.40 14.21 14.00
C LEU A 158 -11.74 14.47 14.70
N ASN A 159 -12.25 15.71 14.60
CA ASN A 159 -13.52 16.12 15.18
C ASN A 159 -14.71 15.97 14.22
N ASP A 160 -14.49 15.52 12.99
CA ASP A 160 -15.56 15.23 12.05
C ASP A 160 -16.45 14.10 12.58
N SER A 161 -17.71 14.43 12.85
CA SER A 161 -18.70 13.50 13.42
C SER A 161 -18.97 12.31 12.50
N SER A 162 -18.78 12.46 11.18
CA SER A 162 -18.94 11.37 10.22
C SER A 162 -17.91 10.24 10.40
N ARG A 163 -16.75 10.55 10.98
CA ARG A 163 -15.72 9.56 11.30
C ARG A 163 -16.03 8.78 12.57
N GLY A 164 -16.83 9.32 13.48
CA GLY A 164 -17.26 8.64 14.70
C GLY A 164 -16.12 8.16 15.60
N LEU A 165 -14.99 8.89 15.63
CA LEU A 165 -13.85 8.57 16.50
C LEU A 165 -14.17 8.88 17.96
N SER A 166 -13.77 7.99 18.87
CA SER A 166 -13.81 8.25 20.32
C SER A 166 -12.74 9.26 20.74
N ASP A 167 -12.82 9.75 21.97
CA ASP A 167 -11.83 10.69 22.49
C ASP A 167 -10.46 10.03 22.66
N GLU A 168 -10.39 8.75 23.07
CA GLU A 168 -9.12 8.02 23.13
C GLU A 168 -8.50 7.84 21.74
N GLN A 169 -9.31 7.62 20.70
CA GLN A 169 -8.83 7.51 19.32
C GLN A 169 -8.31 8.85 18.81
N LYS A 170 -8.98 9.96 19.12
CA LYS A 170 -8.51 11.30 18.76
C LYS A 170 -7.18 11.61 19.44
N GLU A 171 -7.06 11.35 20.74
CA GLU A 171 -5.81 11.53 21.50
C GLU A 171 -4.67 10.70 20.91
N TYR A 172 -4.93 9.42 20.56
CA TYR A 172 -3.96 8.56 19.91
C TYR A 172 -3.43 9.18 18.60
N TRP A 173 -4.32 9.67 17.73
CA TRP A 173 -3.92 10.27 16.46
C TRP A 173 -3.25 11.63 16.61
N GLN A 174 -3.66 12.44 17.58
CA GLN A 174 -2.97 13.69 17.93
C GLN A 174 -1.54 13.41 18.43
N ASN A 175 -1.37 12.42 19.29
CA ASN A 175 -0.05 12.01 19.79
C ASN A 175 0.82 11.35 18.71
N MET A 176 0.23 10.66 17.73
CA MET A 176 0.95 10.17 16.55
C MET A 176 1.45 11.35 15.70
N ASN A 177 0.56 12.32 15.45
CA ASN A 177 0.86 13.50 14.65
C ASN A 177 1.91 14.42 15.28
N SER A 178 1.93 14.56 16.61
CA SER A 178 2.89 15.42 17.32
C SER A 178 4.35 14.97 17.19
N GLN A 179 4.57 13.73 16.75
CA GLN A 179 5.90 13.17 16.49
C GLN A 179 6.43 13.50 15.08
N VAL A 180 5.61 14.12 14.22
CA VAL A 180 6.00 14.49 12.86
C VAL A 180 6.95 15.70 12.94
N GLU A 181 8.17 15.54 12.41
CA GLU A 181 9.16 16.60 12.38
C GLU A 181 8.79 17.72 11.38
N THR A 182 8.98 18.97 11.80
CA THR A 182 8.81 20.18 10.98
C THR A 182 10.08 21.02 11.01
N PRO A 183 10.43 21.75 9.92
CA PRO A 183 9.71 21.82 8.65
C PRO A 183 9.91 20.58 7.77
N PHE A 184 9.02 20.39 6.79
CA PHE A 184 9.10 19.27 5.85
C PHE A 184 10.14 19.56 4.79
N GLN A 185 11.05 18.63 4.55
CA GLN A 185 11.89 18.68 3.36
C GLN A 185 11.07 18.21 2.14
N TYR A 186 10.85 19.11 1.17
CA TYR A 186 10.26 18.77 -0.13
C TYR A 186 11.35 18.34 -1.13
N GLY A 187 10.98 17.49 -2.07
CA GLY A 187 11.90 16.95 -3.05
C GLY A 187 11.24 15.85 -3.88
N TYR A 188 12.01 15.20 -4.75
CA TYR A 188 11.48 14.20 -5.66
C TYR A 188 11.18 12.87 -4.94
N TYR A 189 9.94 12.38 -5.02
CA TYR A 189 9.49 11.14 -4.37
C TYR A 189 8.62 10.22 -5.26
N GLU A 190 8.51 10.51 -6.56
CA GLU A 190 7.61 9.82 -7.50
C GLU A 190 7.77 8.30 -7.55
N GLY A 191 9.00 7.79 -7.45
CA GLY A 191 9.26 6.34 -7.43
C GLY A 191 8.62 5.64 -6.23
N TRP A 192 8.68 6.28 -5.05
CA TRP A 192 8.07 5.78 -3.82
C TRP A 192 6.56 5.98 -3.81
N LEU A 193 6.06 7.10 -4.35
CA LEU A 193 4.63 7.32 -4.52
C LEU A 193 4.02 6.25 -5.44
N THR A 194 4.68 5.95 -6.57
CA THR A 194 4.24 4.92 -7.51
C THR A 194 4.15 3.55 -6.84
N ILE A 195 5.15 3.17 -6.05
CA ILE A 195 5.11 1.93 -5.26
C ILE A 195 3.92 1.95 -4.28
N ASN A 196 3.74 3.08 -3.59
CA ASN A 196 2.67 3.24 -2.61
C ASN A 196 1.28 3.05 -3.24
N THR A 197 1.06 3.57 -4.45
CA THR A 197 -0.22 3.43 -5.17
C THR A 197 -0.46 2.03 -5.74
N CYS A 198 0.60 1.26 -6.00
CA CYS A 198 0.49 -0.07 -6.62
C CYS A 198 0.48 -1.24 -5.62
N PHE A 199 0.51 -0.99 -4.30
CA PHE A 199 0.58 -2.06 -3.28
C PHE A 199 -0.51 -3.12 -3.40
N GLU A 200 -1.74 -2.73 -3.76
CA GLU A 200 -2.86 -3.67 -3.90
C GLU A 200 -2.63 -4.72 -4.99
N LEU A 201 -1.82 -4.41 -6.01
CA LEU A 201 -1.50 -5.31 -7.11
C LEU A 201 -0.69 -6.54 -6.63
N LEU A 202 -0.05 -6.47 -5.45
CA LEU A 202 0.62 -7.61 -4.83
C LEU A 202 -0.36 -8.73 -4.40
N MET A 203 -1.66 -8.46 -4.37
CA MET A 203 -2.69 -9.48 -4.19
C MET A 203 -2.59 -10.60 -5.23
N PHE A 204 -2.20 -10.27 -6.47
CA PHE A 204 -2.00 -11.25 -7.54
C PHE A 204 -0.82 -12.19 -7.24
N ALA A 205 0.23 -11.70 -6.58
CA ALA A 205 1.34 -12.53 -6.15
C ALA A 205 0.94 -13.44 -4.97
N ILE A 206 0.13 -12.94 -4.02
CA ILE A 206 -0.42 -13.75 -2.91
C ILE A 206 -1.28 -14.90 -3.46
N VAL A 207 -2.22 -14.61 -4.38
CA VAL A 207 -3.07 -15.67 -4.94
C VAL A 207 -2.27 -16.68 -5.75
N ALA A 208 -1.22 -16.26 -6.47
CA ALA A 208 -0.33 -17.18 -7.18
C ALA A 208 0.35 -18.17 -6.23
N VAL A 209 0.85 -17.69 -5.08
CA VAL A 209 1.40 -18.56 -4.03
C VAL A 209 0.33 -19.51 -3.49
N CYS A 210 -0.89 -19.02 -3.23
CA CYS A 210 -2.02 -19.87 -2.81
C CYS A 210 -2.35 -20.96 -3.84
N ILE A 211 -2.34 -20.65 -5.14
CA ILE A 211 -2.59 -21.62 -6.22
C ILE A 211 -1.55 -22.73 -6.23
N VAL A 212 -0.27 -22.38 -6.10
CA VAL A 212 0.82 -23.36 -6.05
C VAL A 212 0.73 -24.27 -4.83
N LEU A 213 0.29 -23.74 -3.69
CA LEU A 213 0.22 -24.46 -2.42
C LEU A 213 -1.10 -25.21 -2.19
N ALA A 214 -2.18 -24.86 -2.90
CA ALA A 214 -3.46 -25.56 -2.85
C ALA A 214 -3.35 -27.09 -2.97
N PRO A 215 -2.52 -27.68 -3.86
CA PRO A 215 -2.35 -29.13 -3.99
C PRO A 215 -1.37 -29.79 -2.99
N VAL A 216 -0.89 -29.11 -1.94
CA VAL A 216 0.13 -29.68 -1.03
C VAL A 216 -0.35 -30.93 -0.28
N PHE A 217 -1.62 -30.94 0.16
CA PHE A 217 -2.28 -32.09 0.77
C PHE A 217 -3.38 -32.65 -0.13
N SER A 218 -4.25 -31.79 -0.66
CA SER A 218 -5.38 -32.18 -1.52
C SER A 218 -4.95 -32.87 -2.81
N GLY A 219 -3.75 -32.59 -3.31
CA GLY A 219 -3.19 -33.28 -4.47
C GLY A 219 -2.79 -34.72 -4.18
N GLU A 220 -2.47 -35.07 -2.93
CA GLU A 220 -2.20 -36.47 -2.55
C GLU A 220 -3.51 -37.26 -2.49
N TYR A 221 -4.59 -36.65 -1.98
CA TYR A 221 -5.93 -37.26 -1.97
C TYR A 221 -6.43 -37.50 -3.39
N GLN A 222 -6.27 -36.52 -4.28
CA GLN A 222 -6.66 -36.65 -5.68
C GLN A 222 -5.87 -37.74 -6.43
N ALA A 223 -4.61 -37.95 -6.06
CA ALA A 223 -3.74 -38.97 -6.66
C ALA A 223 -3.85 -40.35 -5.98
N GLY A 224 -4.62 -40.48 -4.90
CA GLY A 224 -4.72 -41.71 -4.10
C GLY A 224 -3.41 -42.13 -3.40
N THR A 225 -2.45 -41.21 -3.27
CA THR A 225 -1.13 -41.49 -2.65
C THR A 225 -1.16 -41.36 -1.13
N ASP A 226 -2.23 -40.79 -0.60
CA ASP A 226 -2.46 -40.59 0.83
C ASP A 226 -2.54 -41.91 1.60
N ALA A 227 -3.09 -42.97 1.01
CA ALA A 227 -3.12 -44.32 1.60
C ALA A 227 -1.71 -44.85 1.93
N VAL A 228 -0.77 -44.67 1.01
CA VAL A 228 0.63 -45.07 1.19
C VAL A 228 1.34 -44.15 2.18
N ILE A 229 1.04 -42.85 2.13
CA ILE A 229 1.64 -41.87 3.03
C ILE A 229 1.18 -42.08 4.48
N LEU A 230 -0.11 -42.27 4.73
CA LEU A 230 -0.70 -42.36 6.06
C LEU A 230 -0.37 -43.68 6.77
N SER A 231 -0.05 -44.74 6.03
CA SER A 231 0.45 -46.02 6.57
C SER A 231 1.93 -45.96 6.98
N GLY A 232 2.70 -44.96 6.53
CA GLY A 232 4.09 -44.77 6.90
C GLY A 232 4.30 -44.27 8.34
N LYS A 233 5.34 -44.78 9.02
CA LYS A 233 5.70 -44.45 10.43
C LYS A 233 5.72 -42.95 10.76
N TYR A 234 6.10 -42.10 9.80
CA TYR A 234 6.20 -40.65 9.98
C TYR A 234 5.25 -39.83 9.10
N GLY A 235 4.31 -40.47 8.40
CA GLY A 235 3.39 -39.83 7.46
C GLY A 235 2.46 -38.81 8.13
N LYS A 236 1.93 -39.15 9.31
CA LYS A 236 1.02 -38.29 10.09
C LYS A 236 1.72 -37.26 11.00
N THR A 237 3.06 -37.24 11.02
CA THR A 237 3.84 -36.42 11.97
C THR A 237 4.91 -35.58 11.28
N LYS A 238 6.09 -36.16 11.02
CA LYS A 238 7.25 -35.43 10.49
C LYS A 238 7.02 -34.96 9.05
N LEU A 239 6.31 -35.75 8.23
CA LEU A 239 6.01 -35.38 6.85
C LEU A 239 5.07 -34.16 6.78
N THR A 240 3.97 -34.17 7.55
CA THR A 240 3.05 -33.03 7.63
C THR A 240 3.75 -31.75 8.06
N THR A 241 4.64 -31.84 9.05
CA THR A 241 5.46 -30.70 9.50
C THR A 241 6.43 -30.24 8.41
N ALA A 242 7.05 -31.17 7.67
CA ALA A 242 7.94 -30.84 6.57
C ALA A 242 7.21 -30.13 5.42
N LYS A 243 6.00 -30.57 5.06
CA LYS A 243 5.14 -29.91 4.06
C LYS A 243 4.81 -28.47 4.44
N ILE A 244 4.45 -28.24 5.71
CA ILE A 244 4.16 -26.90 6.22
C ILE A 244 5.40 -26.00 6.11
N ILE A 245 6.54 -26.44 6.64
CA ILE A 245 7.79 -25.64 6.58
C ILE A 245 8.19 -25.36 5.13
N ALA A 246 8.14 -26.38 4.26
CA ALA A 246 8.44 -26.21 2.84
C ALA A 246 7.51 -25.22 2.14
N SER A 247 6.23 -25.19 2.50
CA SER A 247 5.24 -24.28 1.93
C SER A 247 5.48 -22.82 2.35
N TYR A 248 5.80 -22.58 3.62
CA TYR A 248 6.18 -21.24 4.10
C TYR A 248 7.48 -20.75 3.47
N LEU A 249 8.50 -21.61 3.37
CA LEU A 249 9.76 -21.28 2.69
C LEU A 249 9.53 -20.96 1.21
N PHE A 250 8.71 -21.76 0.53
CA PHE A 250 8.36 -21.51 -0.86
C PHE A 250 7.62 -20.18 -1.01
N GLY A 251 6.56 -19.96 -0.23
CA GLY A 251 5.76 -18.73 -0.31
C GLY A 251 6.59 -17.48 0.00
N LEU A 252 7.46 -17.52 1.02
CA LEU A 252 8.39 -16.44 1.33
C LEU A 252 9.27 -16.10 0.12
N LEU A 253 10.01 -17.08 -0.42
CA LEU A 253 10.93 -16.85 -1.53
C LEU A 253 10.20 -16.41 -2.82
N ALA A 254 9.10 -17.08 -3.14
CA ALA A 254 8.28 -16.79 -4.31
C ALA A 254 7.73 -15.36 -4.26
N PHE A 255 7.22 -14.93 -3.10
CA PHE A 255 6.68 -13.59 -2.92
C PHE A 255 7.79 -12.54 -2.90
N THR A 256 8.94 -12.81 -2.26
CA THR A 256 10.10 -11.90 -2.30
C THR A 256 10.58 -11.64 -3.73
N ILE A 257 10.57 -12.64 -4.62
CA ILE A 257 10.89 -12.43 -6.04
C ILE A 257 9.89 -11.45 -6.68
N HIS A 258 8.60 -11.57 -6.38
CA HIS A 258 7.60 -10.61 -6.88
C HIS A 258 7.86 -9.21 -6.34
N ILE A 259 8.23 -9.04 -5.06
CA ILE A 259 8.59 -7.74 -4.49
C ILE A 259 9.80 -7.12 -5.20
N LEU A 260 10.85 -7.91 -5.44
CA LEU A 260 12.04 -7.43 -6.14
C LEU A 260 11.72 -6.91 -7.54
N VAL A 261 10.83 -7.60 -8.27
CA VAL A 261 10.37 -7.16 -9.59
C VAL A 261 9.44 -5.95 -9.48
N ALA A 262 8.43 -6.02 -8.61
CA ALA A 262 7.42 -5.00 -8.42
C ALA A 262 8.01 -3.66 -7.99
N PHE A 263 8.96 -3.66 -7.06
CA PHE A 263 9.61 -2.43 -6.58
C PHE A 263 10.79 -2.04 -7.47
N GLY A 264 11.50 -3.03 -8.02
CA GLY A 264 12.63 -2.79 -8.92
C GLY A 264 12.24 -2.01 -10.17
N LEU A 265 11.04 -2.23 -10.72
CA LEU A 265 10.57 -1.52 -11.91
C LEU A 265 10.37 -0.02 -11.69
N PRO A 266 9.52 0.46 -10.75
CA PRO A 266 9.42 1.89 -10.44
C PRO A 266 10.75 2.50 -10.00
N LEU A 267 11.53 1.83 -9.14
CA LEU A 267 12.81 2.38 -8.68
C LEU A 267 13.85 2.50 -9.80
N ALA A 268 13.82 1.61 -10.81
CA ALA A 268 14.69 1.71 -11.96
C ALA A 268 14.28 2.84 -12.92
N ALA A 269 12.98 3.12 -13.06
CA ALA A 269 12.48 4.16 -13.95
C ALA A 269 12.51 5.56 -13.31
N PHE A 270 11.95 5.70 -12.11
CA PHE A 270 11.83 6.97 -11.40
C PHE A 270 13.08 7.30 -10.58
N GLY A 271 13.82 6.29 -10.11
CA GLY A 271 14.96 6.43 -9.20
C GLY A 271 14.60 6.12 -7.74
N VAL A 272 15.63 6.14 -6.89
CA VAL A 272 15.55 5.84 -5.45
C VAL A 272 15.55 7.09 -4.57
N ASP A 273 15.68 8.27 -5.17
CA ASP A 273 15.65 9.55 -4.47
C ASP A 273 14.32 9.72 -3.70
N GLY A 274 14.34 10.50 -2.63
CA GLY A 274 13.15 10.74 -1.81
C GLY A 274 12.87 9.70 -0.71
N TRP A 275 13.69 8.66 -0.59
CA TRP A 275 13.48 7.56 0.37
C TRP A 275 13.41 8.02 1.83
N ASN A 276 14.18 9.07 2.16
CA ASN A 276 14.29 9.67 3.49
C ASN A 276 13.41 10.92 3.66
N LEU A 277 12.63 11.32 2.64
CA LEU A 277 11.74 12.46 2.75
C LEU A 277 10.49 12.09 3.56
N PRO A 278 9.91 13.04 4.32
CA PRO A 278 8.70 12.80 5.11
C PRO A 278 7.50 12.53 4.21
N MET A 279 6.67 11.55 4.54
CA MET A 279 5.50 11.19 3.72
C MET A 279 4.47 12.31 3.58
N GLN A 280 4.50 13.28 4.51
CA GLN A 280 3.61 14.44 4.54
C GLN A 280 3.68 15.31 3.28
N ILE A 281 4.76 15.24 2.49
CA ILE A 281 4.85 15.98 1.24
C ILE A 281 3.93 15.43 0.14
N ALA A 282 3.49 14.17 0.25
CA ALA A 282 2.44 13.58 -0.58
C ALA A 282 1.03 13.78 0.00
N GLY A 283 0.91 14.29 1.22
CA GLY A 283 -0.37 14.53 1.89
C GLY A 283 -0.14 15.09 3.28
N THR A 284 -0.33 16.40 3.45
CA THR A 284 0.11 17.10 4.67
C THR A 284 -0.61 16.63 5.92
N SER A 285 -1.81 16.10 5.78
CA SER A 285 -2.57 15.49 6.89
C SER A 285 -2.16 14.06 7.24
N ILE A 286 -1.14 13.46 6.63
CA ILE A 286 -0.67 12.13 7.05
C ILE A 286 -0.14 12.21 8.49
N PRO A 287 -0.70 11.45 9.46
CA PRO A 287 -0.36 11.58 10.87
C PRO A 287 0.90 10.79 11.26
N TYR A 288 1.38 9.88 10.41
CA TYR A 288 2.50 9.00 10.75
C TYR A 288 3.86 9.72 10.58
N PRO A 289 4.75 9.69 11.58
CA PRO A 289 6.08 10.31 11.52
C PRO A 289 7.07 9.43 10.72
N PHE A 290 6.68 9.07 9.50
CA PHE A 290 7.46 8.18 8.63
C PHE A 290 8.06 8.93 7.47
N THR A 291 9.27 8.50 7.12
CA THR A 291 9.81 8.67 5.77
C THR A 291 9.13 7.72 4.78
N PHE A 292 9.22 7.99 3.47
CA PHE A 292 8.68 7.10 2.45
C PHE A 292 9.19 5.66 2.59
N LEU A 293 10.49 5.45 2.80
CA LEU A 293 11.06 4.12 2.97
C LEU A 293 10.47 3.41 4.20
N GLN A 294 10.37 4.10 5.34
CA GLN A 294 9.80 3.52 6.55
C GLN A 294 8.35 3.12 6.36
N GLY A 295 7.51 3.99 5.79
CA GLY A 295 6.11 3.68 5.51
C GLY A 295 5.96 2.45 4.60
N ILE A 296 6.74 2.42 3.50
CA ILE A 296 6.74 1.29 2.56
C ILE A 296 7.17 -0.01 3.24
N LEU A 297 8.18 0.01 4.11
CA LEU A 297 8.63 -1.17 4.84
C LEU A 297 7.61 -1.64 5.88
N VAL A 298 6.93 -0.71 6.57
CA VAL A 298 5.84 -1.04 7.51
C VAL A 298 4.70 -1.75 6.78
N ASN A 299 4.22 -1.18 5.67
CA ASN A 299 3.15 -1.81 4.88
C ASN A 299 3.60 -3.15 4.30
N LEU A 300 4.82 -3.24 3.77
CA LEU A 300 5.39 -4.48 3.27
C LEU A 300 5.46 -5.57 4.36
N GLY A 301 5.81 -5.18 5.60
CA GLY A 301 5.78 -6.05 6.76
C GLY A 301 4.39 -6.64 6.99
N VAL A 302 3.34 -5.81 7.00
CA VAL A 302 1.95 -6.25 7.09
C VAL A 302 1.61 -7.25 5.98
N ILE A 303 2.02 -6.98 4.73
CA ILE A 303 1.76 -7.87 3.60
C ILE A 303 2.42 -9.24 3.77
N TYR A 304 3.62 -9.33 4.34
CA TYR A 304 4.23 -10.62 4.67
C TYR A 304 3.44 -11.39 5.73
N PHE A 305 2.87 -10.71 6.73
CA PHE A 305 1.97 -11.36 7.68
C PHE A 305 0.67 -11.84 7.01
N VAL A 306 0.07 -11.04 6.12
CA VAL A 306 -1.08 -11.45 5.30
C VAL A 306 -0.72 -12.70 4.50
N LEU A 307 0.41 -12.71 3.80
CA LEU A 307 0.91 -13.86 3.03
C LEU A 307 1.02 -15.10 3.91
N PHE A 308 1.61 -14.99 5.10
CA PHE A 308 1.78 -16.12 6.02
C PHE A 308 0.46 -16.68 6.52
N ALA A 309 -0.52 -15.83 6.81
CA ALA A 309 -1.85 -16.27 7.18
C ALA A 309 -2.56 -16.95 6.00
N MET A 310 -2.41 -16.41 4.79
CA MET A 310 -2.99 -16.98 3.57
C MET A 310 -2.36 -18.33 3.20
N ILE A 311 -1.05 -18.51 3.39
CA ILE A 311 -0.39 -19.82 3.29
C ILE A 311 -0.99 -20.78 4.32
N GLY A 312 -1.13 -20.35 5.57
CA GLY A 312 -1.73 -21.15 6.65
C GLY A 312 -3.16 -21.61 6.31
N LEU A 313 -4.01 -20.68 5.90
CA LEU A 313 -5.38 -20.94 5.47
C LEU A 313 -5.41 -21.91 4.28
N THR A 314 -4.56 -21.70 3.27
CA THR A 314 -4.42 -22.58 2.10
C THR A 314 -4.10 -24.01 2.53
N LEU A 315 -3.16 -24.19 3.46
CA LEU A 315 -2.78 -25.51 3.95
C LEU A 315 -3.88 -26.17 4.79
N VAL A 316 -4.61 -25.40 5.60
CA VAL A 316 -5.77 -25.89 6.35
C VAL A 316 -6.84 -26.42 5.39
N LEU A 317 -7.22 -25.62 4.39
CA LEU A 317 -8.20 -26.01 3.38
C LEU A 317 -7.72 -27.23 2.58
N SER A 318 -6.46 -27.20 2.11
CA SER A 318 -5.82 -28.31 1.40
C SER A 318 -5.84 -29.61 2.22
N SER A 319 -5.65 -29.53 3.54
CA SER A 319 -5.68 -30.71 4.41
C SER A 319 -7.08 -31.31 4.61
N LYS A 320 -8.14 -30.51 4.44
CA LYS A 320 -9.53 -30.91 4.67
C LYS A 320 -10.30 -31.24 3.38
N MET A 321 -9.89 -30.69 2.25
CA MET A 321 -10.60 -30.80 0.97
C MET A 321 -9.97 -31.84 0.05
N ARG A 322 -10.81 -32.55 -0.72
CA ARG A 322 -10.39 -33.67 -1.57
C ARG A 322 -9.69 -33.26 -2.87
N SER A 323 -9.81 -32.01 -3.30
CA SER A 323 -9.17 -31.52 -4.52
C SER A 323 -8.62 -30.10 -4.36
N PRO A 324 -7.55 -29.74 -5.10
CA PRO A 324 -7.03 -28.37 -5.12
C PRO A 324 -8.05 -27.36 -5.62
N TYR A 325 -8.96 -27.76 -6.51
CA TYR A 325 -10.01 -26.89 -7.04
C TYR A 325 -10.97 -26.39 -5.94
N LEU A 326 -11.37 -27.26 -5.02
CA LEU A 326 -12.22 -26.86 -3.88
C LEU A 326 -11.53 -25.85 -2.97
N VAL A 327 -10.20 -25.99 -2.79
CA VAL A 327 -9.40 -25.04 -2.03
C VAL A 327 -9.45 -23.66 -2.68
N LEU A 328 -9.30 -23.59 -4.00
CA LEU A 328 -9.33 -22.33 -4.74
C LEU A 328 -10.71 -21.69 -4.80
N ILE A 329 -11.79 -22.49 -4.88
CA ILE A 329 -13.17 -21.99 -4.81
C ILE A 329 -13.43 -21.21 -3.52
N VAL A 330 -12.74 -21.53 -2.43
CA VAL A 330 -12.85 -20.77 -1.17
C VAL A 330 -11.85 -19.62 -1.10
N LEU A 331 -10.59 -19.83 -1.49
CA LEU A 331 -9.54 -18.81 -1.35
C LEU A 331 -9.75 -17.59 -2.26
N VAL A 332 -10.15 -17.79 -3.51
CA VAL A 332 -10.32 -16.69 -4.47
C VAL A 332 -11.38 -15.69 -3.99
N PRO A 333 -12.58 -16.12 -3.56
CA PRO A 333 -13.55 -15.24 -2.92
C PRO A 333 -13.02 -14.49 -1.69
N VAL A 334 -12.30 -15.17 -0.80
CA VAL A 334 -11.74 -14.52 0.41
C VAL A 334 -10.78 -13.38 0.06
N LEU A 335 -10.02 -13.51 -1.02
CA LEU A 335 -9.08 -12.49 -1.47
C LEU A 335 -9.75 -11.36 -2.27
N PHE A 336 -10.72 -11.68 -3.14
CA PHE A 336 -11.23 -10.73 -4.14
C PHE A 336 -12.67 -10.27 -3.93
N ILE A 337 -13.53 -10.95 -3.17
CA ILE A 337 -14.85 -10.39 -2.82
C ILE A 337 -14.73 -9.04 -2.11
N PRO A 338 -13.79 -8.85 -1.15
CA PRO A 338 -13.67 -7.58 -0.45
C PRO A 338 -13.42 -6.37 -1.37
N MET A 339 -12.81 -6.58 -2.54
CA MET A 339 -12.60 -5.54 -3.55
C MET A 339 -13.90 -4.94 -4.08
N PHE A 340 -15.00 -5.70 -4.05
CA PHE A 340 -16.32 -5.24 -4.50
C PHE A 340 -17.17 -4.63 -3.38
N LEU A 341 -16.65 -4.65 -2.15
CA LEU A 341 -17.28 -4.00 -1.01
C LEU A 341 -16.63 -2.63 -0.85
N SER A 342 -17.40 -1.60 -0.54
CA SER A 342 -16.85 -0.27 -0.28
C SER A 342 -17.03 0.09 1.18
N ALA A 343 -15.98 0.65 1.79
CA ALA A 343 -16.08 1.27 3.09
C ALA A 343 -16.81 2.61 2.95
N ASN A 344 -17.72 2.90 3.88
CA ASN A 344 -18.50 4.15 3.90
C ASN A 344 -18.12 5.05 5.09
N GLY A 345 -16.99 4.75 5.74
CA GLY A 345 -16.47 5.48 6.89
C GLY A 345 -15.25 4.78 7.48
N THR A 346 -14.70 5.34 8.56
CA THR A 346 -13.48 4.84 9.23
C THR A 346 -13.76 4.08 10.52
N THR A 347 -15.03 4.01 10.94
CA THR A 347 -15.48 3.35 12.17
C THR A 347 -16.71 2.47 11.93
N GLY A 348 -17.14 1.77 12.99
CA GLY A 348 -18.24 0.81 12.93
C GLY A 348 -17.79 -0.58 12.50
N VAL A 349 -18.52 -1.59 12.98
CA VAL A 349 -18.13 -3.01 12.84
C VAL A 349 -17.94 -3.42 11.37
N TYR A 350 -18.79 -2.91 10.46
CA TYR A 350 -18.67 -3.20 9.02
C TYR A 350 -17.34 -2.72 8.44
N ASN A 351 -17.03 -1.42 8.54
CA ASN A 351 -15.82 -0.84 7.98
C ASN A 351 -14.56 -1.41 8.66
N LEU A 352 -14.57 -1.50 9.99
CA LEU A 352 -13.43 -2.03 10.74
C LEU A 352 -13.16 -3.50 10.41
N THR A 353 -14.19 -4.31 10.17
CA THR A 353 -14.00 -5.69 9.69
C THR A 353 -13.45 -5.71 8.26
N LEU A 354 -14.00 -4.87 7.39
CA LEU A 354 -13.61 -4.77 5.98
C LEU A 354 -12.12 -4.41 5.85
N PHE A 355 -11.64 -3.45 6.63
CA PHE A 355 -10.23 -3.03 6.66
C PHE A 355 -9.24 -4.08 7.19
N LEU A 356 -9.73 -5.14 7.82
CA LEU A 356 -8.93 -6.30 8.23
C LEU A 356 -8.86 -7.38 7.16
N LEU A 357 -9.74 -7.38 6.15
CA LEU A 357 -9.73 -8.38 5.09
C LEU A 357 -8.49 -8.25 4.20
N PRO A 358 -7.99 -9.35 3.60
CA PRO A 358 -6.69 -9.36 2.92
C PRO A 358 -6.52 -8.24 1.88
N TYR A 359 -7.56 -7.97 1.08
CA TYR A 359 -7.55 -6.91 0.08
C TYR A 359 -7.22 -5.53 0.66
N TYR A 360 -7.94 -5.12 1.71
CA TYR A 360 -7.70 -3.83 2.35
C TYR A 360 -6.45 -3.82 3.22
N ALA A 361 -6.07 -4.99 3.76
CA ALA A 361 -4.90 -5.12 4.61
C ALA A 361 -3.57 -4.90 3.88
N VAL A 362 -3.51 -5.18 2.57
CA VAL A 362 -2.32 -4.89 1.75
C VAL A 362 -2.23 -3.42 1.32
N GLN A 363 -3.32 -2.67 1.40
CA GLN A 363 -3.34 -1.25 1.07
C GLN A 363 -2.80 -0.40 2.24
N PRO A 364 -1.88 0.53 1.98
CA PRO A 364 -1.24 1.33 3.02
C PRO A 364 -2.21 2.26 3.78
N GLN A 365 -3.03 3.06 3.08
CA GLN A 365 -4.05 3.91 3.72
C GLN A 365 -3.52 4.85 4.83
N PHE A 366 -2.30 5.41 4.68
CA PHE A 366 -1.64 6.24 5.70
C PHE A 366 -2.44 7.46 6.16
N GLY A 367 -3.23 8.08 5.29
CA GLY A 367 -4.04 9.26 5.60
C GLY A 367 -5.47 8.96 6.10
N SER A 368 -5.83 7.70 6.30
CA SER A 368 -7.22 7.32 6.59
C SER A 368 -7.60 7.38 8.06
N TYR A 369 -6.64 7.46 8.99
CA TYR A 369 -6.87 7.47 10.46
C TYR A 369 -7.68 6.27 10.97
N ILE A 370 -7.45 5.08 10.39
CA ILE A 370 -8.15 3.85 10.77
C ILE A 370 -7.53 3.28 12.04
N SER A 371 -8.29 3.24 13.13
CA SER A 371 -7.86 2.69 14.42
C SER A 371 -8.90 1.77 15.05
N TYR A 372 -8.43 0.88 15.91
CA TYR A 372 -9.21 -0.12 16.63
C TYR A 372 -9.02 0.12 18.12
N GLN A 373 -10.13 0.20 18.85
CA GLN A 373 -10.14 0.44 20.29
C GLN A 373 -10.63 -0.79 21.04
N LEU A 374 -9.88 -1.20 22.06
CA LEU A 374 -10.25 -2.24 23.03
C LEU A 374 -10.11 -1.68 24.45
N GLY A 375 -11.21 -1.14 24.98
CA GLY A 375 -11.17 -0.38 26.24
C GLY A 375 -10.36 0.91 26.06
N SER A 376 -9.30 1.08 26.85
CA SER A 376 -8.39 2.23 26.74
C SER A 376 -7.24 2.03 25.73
N LEU A 377 -7.06 0.81 25.22
CA LEU A 377 -6.01 0.53 24.24
C LEU A 377 -6.50 0.90 22.83
N VAL A 378 -5.82 1.85 22.19
CA VAL A 378 -6.03 2.19 20.77
C VAL A 378 -4.83 1.69 19.96
N LEU A 379 -5.11 0.99 18.87
CA LEU A 379 -4.12 0.52 17.91
C LEU A 379 -4.49 1.02 16.51
N ASP A 380 -3.48 1.47 15.76
CA ASP A 380 -3.67 1.80 14.36
C ASP A 380 -3.85 0.54 13.49
N ALA A 381 -4.26 0.75 12.23
CA ALA A 381 -4.51 -0.33 11.29
C ALA A 381 -3.29 -1.24 11.05
N PHE A 382 -2.06 -0.69 10.94
CA PHE A 382 -0.87 -1.51 10.68
C PHE A 382 -0.55 -2.42 11.87
N SER A 383 -0.60 -1.89 13.08
CA SER A 383 -0.41 -2.66 14.32
C SER A 383 -1.47 -3.77 14.45
N THR A 384 -2.75 -3.42 14.22
CA THR A 384 -3.86 -4.36 14.35
C THR A 384 -3.79 -5.48 13.32
N ARG A 385 -3.51 -5.16 12.06
CA ARG A 385 -3.32 -6.13 10.97
C ARG A 385 -2.13 -7.06 11.29
N THR A 386 -1.01 -6.51 11.73
CA THR A 386 0.18 -7.29 12.12
C THR A 386 -0.17 -8.33 13.20
N ILE A 387 -0.82 -7.90 14.29
CA ILE A 387 -1.22 -8.79 15.38
C ILE A 387 -2.20 -9.85 14.89
N LEU A 388 -3.25 -9.45 14.17
CA LEU A 388 -4.28 -10.36 13.65
C LEU A 388 -3.66 -11.45 12.79
N TYR A 389 -2.87 -11.06 11.78
CA TYR A 389 -2.31 -12.00 10.82
C TYR A 389 -1.21 -12.88 11.41
N ALA A 390 -0.46 -12.39 12.40
CA ALA A 390 0.45 -13.21 13.19
C ALA A 390 -0.31 -14.28 13.99
N VAL A 391 -1.39 -13.91 14.69
CA VAL A 391 -2.23 -14.84 15.45
C VAL A 391 -2.86 -15.87 14.51
N LEU A 392 -3.46 -15.44 13.39
CA LEU A 392 -4.02 -16.33 12.38
C LEU A 392 -2.97 -17.33 11.88
N THR A 393 -1.76 -16.86 11.56
CA THR A 393 -0.66 -17.74 11.13
C THR A 393 -0.40 -18.83 12.17
N VAL A 394 -0.20 -18.46 13.44
CA VAL A 394 0.09 -19.42 14.54
C VAL A 394 -1.06 -20.41 14.73
N CYS A 395 -2.32 -19.94 14.70
CA CYS A 395 -3.50 -20.77 14.89
C CYS A 395 -3.74 -21.75 13.73
N MET A 396 -3.40 -21.40 12.49
CA MET A 396 -3.60 -22.28 11.33
C MET A 396 -2.62 -23.46 11.29
N LEU A 397 -1.42 -23.33 11.88
CA LEU A 397 -0.41 -24.42 11.93
C LEU A 397 -0.92 -25.72 12.57
N PRO A 398 -1.49 -25.73 13.80
CA PRO A 398 -2.03 -26.96 14.38
C PRO A 398 -3.27 -27.45 13.63
N LEU A 399 -4.11 -26.55 13.08
CA LEU A 399 -5.31 -26.93 12.34
C LEU A 399 -4.96 -27.71 11.06
N ALA A 400 -3.94 -27.28 10.32
CA ALA A 400 -3.48 -27.99 9.12
C ALA A 400 -2.92 -29.38 9.47
N LYS A 401 -2.17 -29.48 10.58
CA LYS A 401 -1.67 -30.77 11.08
C LYS A 401 -2.79 -31.72 11.48
N LEU A 402 -3.80 -31.21 12.20
CA LEU A 402 -4.93 -32.00 12.66
C LEU A 402 -5.83 -32.46 11.50
N GLY A 403 -6.04 -31.60 10.50
CA GLY A 403 -6.82 -31.94 9.30
C GLY A 403 -6.24 -33.14 8.57
N PHE A 404 -4.93 -33.12 8.27
CA PHE A 404 -4.27 -34.23 7.60
C PHE A 404 -4.21 -35.50 8.46
N LYS A 405 -3.98 -35.38 9.77
CA LYS A 405 -3.88 -36.54 10.68
C LYS A 405 -5.20 -37.31 10.80
N LYS A 406 -6.33 -36.59 10.79
CA LYS A 406 -7.68 -37.16 10.91
C LYS A 406 -8.27 -37.61 9.58
N HIS A 407 -7.59 -37.40 8.46
CA HIS A 407 -8.06 -37.90 7.17
C HIS A 407 -8.16 -39.43 7.19
N GLN A 408 -9.32 -39.95 6.78
CA GLN A 408 -9.57 -41.37 6.59
C GLN A 408 -9.59 -41.65 5.09
N VAL A 409 -8.73 -42.57 4.67
CA VAL A 409 -8.70 -43.11 3.32
C VAL A 409 -10.02 -43.86 3.12
N LEU A 410 -10.80 -43.46 2.13
CA LEU A 410 -12.04 -44.14 1.74
C LEU A 410 -11.75 -45.29 0.77
#